data_AF-A0A2N5M0B5-F1
#
_entry.id   AF-A0A2N5M0B5-F1
#
_cell.length_a   1.000
_cell.length_b   1.000
_cell.length_c   1.000
_cell.angle_alpha   90.00
_cell.angle_beta   90.00
_cell.angle_gamma   90.00
#
_symmetry.space_group_name_H-M   'P 1'
#
loop_
_entity.id
_entity.type
_entity.pdbx_description
1 polymer ?
#
loop_
_entity_poly.entity_id
_entity_poly.type
_entity_poly.pdbx_seq_one_letter_code
_entity_poly.pdbx_strand_id
1 'polypeptide(L)'
;MIRFRPNKHTFPFFYSVLSIVFSFEVLLKDRRGFIRFKNGWGYWDSFSLYWVYPRVFDHIGEFFVPAAYRKPIHSENKIYWGIFFILILYGAVLFYWIYRWNH
;
A
#
# COMPACT_ATOMS: atom_id res chain seq x y z
N MET A 1 -22.42 6.52 -4.57
CA MET A 1 -21.48 7.19 -3.64
C MET A 1 -20.12 6.55 -3.76
N ILE A 2 -19.06 7.34 -3.97
CA ILE A 2 -17.70 6.84 -4.15
C ILE A 2 -16.97 6.90 -2.80
N ARG A 3 -16.39 5.77 -2.35
CA ARG A 3 -15.59 5.73 -1.13
C ARG A 3 -14.24 6.39 -1.39
N PHE A 4 -13.91 7.40 -0.60
CA PHE A 4 -12.66 8.15 -0.68
C PHE A 4 -11.77 7.86 0.53
N ARG A 5 -10.50 8.26 0.43
CA ARG A 5 -9.52 8.20 1.52
C ARG A 5 -10.09 8.79 2.82
N PRO A 6 -9.61 8.35 3.99
CA PRO A 6 -10.01 8.98 5.25
C PRO A 6 -9.52 10.45 5.32
N ASN A 7 -10.35 11.34 5.89
CA ASN A 7 -10.02 12.76 6.01
C ASN A 7 -8.84 13.05 6.95
N LYS A 8 -8.59 12.15 7.90
CA LYS A 8 -7.50 12.22 8.88
C LYS A 8 -6.71 10.91 8.84
N HIS A 9 -5.42 10.98 9.18
CA HIS A 9 -4.51 9.82 9.20
C HIS A 9 -4.52 9.06 7.87
N THR A 10 -4.17 9.74 6.78
CA THR A 10 -4.07 9.15 5.43
C THR A 10 -2.87 8.23 5.28
N PHE A 11 -1.82 8.40 6.10
CA PHE A 11 -0.61 7.60 6.01
C PHE A 11 -0.85 6.09 6.22
N PRO A 12 -1.52 5.63 7.30
CA PRO A 12 -1.81 4.21 7.47
C PRO A 12 -2.62 3.60 6.32
N PHE A 13 -3.46 4.41 5.65
CA PHE A 13 -4.31 3.98 4.53
C PHE A 13 -3.46 3.69 3.32
N PHE A 14 -2.67 4.68 2.90
CA PHE A 14 -1.77 4.52 1.78
C PHE A 14 -0.77 3.40 2.07
N TYR A 15 -0.15 3.37 3.25
CA TYR A 15 0.77 2.29 3.62
C TYR A 15 0.13 0.92 3.50
N SER A 16 -1.09 0.73 4.03
CA SER A 16 -1.76 -0.57 3.98
C SER A 16 -2.07 -1.01 2.56
N VAL A 17 -2.64 -0.10 1.75
CA VAL A 17 -2.95 -0.37 0.34
C VAL A 17 -1.68 -0.72 -0.44
N LEU A 18 -0.61 0.05 -0.24
CA LEU A 18 0.66 -0.13 -0.91
C LEU A 18 1.31 -1.45 -0.56
N SER A 19 1.41 -1.76 0.73
CA SER A 19 1.98 -3.01 1.20
C SER A 19 1.22 -4.22 0.64
N ILE A 20 -0.12 -4.14 0.51
CA ILE A 20 -0.94 -5.21 -0.07
C ILE A 20 -0.66 -5.36 -1.57
N VAL A 21 -0.75 -4.26 -2.34
CA VAL A 21 -0.53 -4.28 -3.80
C VAL A 21 0.87 -4.77 -4.13
N PHE A 22 1.88 -4.25 -3.43
CA PHE A 22 3.27 -4.67 -3.61
C PHE A 22 3.47 -6.15 -3.24
N SER A 23 2.86 -6.63 -2.15
CA SER A 23 2.91 -8.06 -1.78
C SER A 23 2.30 -8.94 -2.87
N PHE A 24 1.18 -8.54 -3.47
CA PHE A 24 0.58 -9.25 -4.60
C PHE A 24 1.49 -9.25 -5.84
N GLU A 25 2.14 -8.13 -6.14
CA GLU A 25 3.08 -8.04 -7.27
C GLU A 25 4.28 -8.97 -7.08
N VAL A 26 4.85 -9.02 -5.87
CA VAL A 26 5.94 -9.95 -5.52
C VAL A 26 5.47 -11.40 -5.68
N LEU A 27 4.29 -11.77 -5.18
CA LEU A 27 3.74 -13.11 -5.34
C LEU A 27 3.48 -13.47 -6.82
N LEU A 28 2.98 -12.52 -7.60
CA LEU A 28 2.73 -12.71 -9.04
C LEU A 28 4.02 -12.84 -9.84
N LYS A 29 5.07 -12.13 -9.45
CA LYS A 29 6.42 -12.34 -9.99
C LYS A 29 6.84 -13.79 -9.83
N ASP A 30 6.80 -14.30 -8.59
CA ASP A 30 7.32 -15.62 -8.26
C ASP A 30 6.51 -16.75 -8.90
N ARG A 31 5.20 -16.57 -9.10
CA ARG A 31 4.33 -17.59 -9.68
C ARG A 31 4.21 -17.57 -11.19
N ARG A 32 4.31 -16.41 -11.84
CA ARG A 32 3.94 -16.24 -13.25
C ARG A 32 5.03 -15.67 -14.14
N GLY A 33 6.16 -15.19 -13.59
CA GLY A 33 7.26 -14.64 -14.39
C GLY A 33 6.91 -13.40 -15.21
N PHE A 34 5.74 -12.79 -14.97
CA PHE A 34 5.21 -11.65 -15.74
C PHE A 34 6.05 -10.38 -15.61
N ILE A 35 6.74 -10.21 -14.47
CA ILE A 35 7.51 -9.00 -14.16
C ILE A 35 8.95 -9.42 -13.82
N ARG A 36 9.90 -9.17 -14.71
CA ARG A 36 11.32 -9.46 -14.46
C ARG A 36 12.00 -8.24 -13.83
N PHE A 37 12.02 -8.19 -12.51
CA PHE A 37 12.88 -7.24 -11.79
C PHE A 37 14.34 -7.66 -11.97
N LYS A 38 15.13 -6.80 -12.63
CA LYS A 38 16.54 -7.06 -12.94
C LYS A 38 17.44 -7.11 -11.71
N ASN A 39 17.05 -6.50 -10.58
CA ASN A 39 17.80 -6.45 -9.29
C ASN A 39 16.94 -5.84 -8.16
N GLY A 40 17.49 -5.75 -6.93
CA GLY A 40 16.90 -5.07 -5.76
C GLY A 40 16.45 -3.62 -6.03
N TRP A 41 17.14 -2.93 -6.94
CA TRP A 41 16.77 -1.58 -7.40
C TRP A 41 15.40 -1.52 -8.08
N GLY A 42 14.99 -2.56 -8.79
CA GLY A 42 13.68 -2.58 -9.45
C GLY A 42 12.53 -2.69 -8.44
N TYR A 43 12.74 -3.37 -7.32
CA TYR A 43 11.76 -3.44 -6.24
C TYR A 43 11.59 -2.09 -5.54
N TRP A 44 12.71 -1.40 -5.29
CA TRP A 44 12.70 -0.07 -4.71
C TRP A 44 12.02 0.96 -5.63
N ASP A 45 12.31 0.91 -6.93
CA ASP A 45 11.72 1.82 -7.92
C ASP A 45 10.19 1.65 -7.99
N SER A 46 9.69 0.43 -8.18
CA SER A 46 8.25 0.15 -8.15
C SER A 46 7.60 0.59 -6.83
N PHE A 47 8.20 0.24 -5.68
CA PHE A 47 7.66 0.61 -4.37
C PHE A 47 7.58 2.13 -4.18
N SER A 48 8.61 2.87 -4.59
CA SER A 48 8.63 4.34 -4.50
C SER A 48 7.63 4.99 -5.46
N LEU A 49 7.48 4.44 -6.67
CA LEU A 49 6.50 4.90 -7.65
C LEU A 49 5.07 4.68 -7.14
N TYR A 50 4.83 3.55 -6.48
CA TYR A 50 3.56 3.29 -5.81
C TYR A 50 3.28 4.26 -4.67
N TRP A 51 4.27 4.87 -4.02
CA TRP A 51 3.96 5.93 -3.04
C TRP A 51 3.47 7.23 -3.70
N VAL A 52 3.92 7.53 -4.92
CA VAL A 52 3.57 8.77 -5.62
C VAL A 52 2.26 8.60 -6.39
N TYR A 53 2.14 7.52 -7.15
CA TYR A 53 1.02 7.25 -8.06
C TYR A 53 -0.38 7.40 -7.42
N PRO A 54 -0.77 6.64 -6.38
CA PRO A 54 -2.11 6.72 -5.79
C PRO A 54 -2.38 8.06 -5.14
N ARG A 55 -1.37 8.81 -4.68
CA ARG A 55 -1.56 10.17 -4.17
C ARG A 55 -1.87 11.16 -5.28
N VAL A 56 -1.20 11.04 -6.42
CA VAL A 56 -1.49 11.84 -7.61
C VAL A 56 -2.89 11.53 -8.12
N PHE A 57 -3.26 10.24 -8.26
CA PHE A 57 -4.59 9.85 -8.71
C PHE A 57 -5.69 10.23 -7.73
N ASP A 58 -5.42 10.17 -6.44
CA ASP A 58 -6.35 10.62 -5.41
C ASP A 58 -6.52 12.16 -5.45
N HIS A 59 -5.45 12.93 -5.67
CA HIS A 59 -5.55 14.38 -5.89
C HIS A 59 -6.35 14.72 -7.15
N ILE A 60 -6.13 13.98 -8.24
CA ILE A 60 -6.92 14.11 -9.48
C ILE A 60 -8.39 13.74 -9.21
N GLY A 61 -8.66 12.66 -8.47
CA GLY A 61 -10.01 12.24 -8.10
C GLY A 61 -10.74 13.28 -7.26
N GLU A 62 -10.03 13.98 -6.36
CA GLU A 62 -10.55 15.13 -5.63
C GLU A 62 -10.83 16.34 -6.52
N PHE A 63 -10.19 16.47 -7.68
CA PHE A 63 -10.55 17.52 -8.63
C PHE A 63 -11.86 17.19 -9.37
N PHE A 64 -12.05 15.93 -9.78
CA PHE A 64 -13.19 15.52 -10.61
C PHE A 64 -14.49 15.22 -9.84
N VAL A 65 -14.41 14.70 -8.62
CA VAL A 65 -15.60 14.26 -7.86
C VAL A 65 -16.00 15.35 -6.87
N PRO A 66 -17.19 15.99 -6.94
CA PRO A 66 -17.59 17.00 -5.95
C PRO A 66 -17.67 16.43 -4.52
N ALA A 67 -17.35 17.26 -3.52
CA ALA A 67 -17.33 16.84 -2.11
C ALA A 67 -18.65 16.19 -1.63
N ALA A 68 -19.80 16.63 -2.15
CA ALA A 68 -21.12 16.09 -1.84
C ALA A 68 -21.29 14.59 -2.18
N TYR A 69 -20.50 14.07 -3.13
CA TYR A 69 -20.56 12.66 -3.54
C TYR A 69 -19.44 11.79 -2.94
N ARG A 70 -18.53 12.41 -2.16
CA ARG A 70 -17.43 11.71 -1.49
C ARG A 70 -17.89 11.21 -0.14
N LYS A 71 -17.73 9.91 0.12
CA LYS A 71 -17.91 9.33 1.45
C LYS A 71 -16.52 8.94 1.99
N PRO A 72 -15.85 9.80 2.77
CA PRO A 72 -14.55 9.48 3.33
C PRO A 72 -14.69 8.32 4.32
N ILE A 73 -13.70 7.44 4.34
CA ILE A 73 -13.63 6.37 5.35
C ILE A 73 -13.42 7.01 6.73
N HIS A 74 -14.15 6.54 7.73
CA HIS A 74 -13.98 7.03 9.09
C HIS A 74 -12.58 6.66 9.60
N SER A 75 -11.75 7.66 9.93
CA SER A 75 -10.34 7.48 10.29
C SER A 75 -10.14 6.74 11.61
N GLU A 76 -11.16 6.69 12.45
CA GLU A 76 -11.15 6.02 13.76
C GLU A 76 -11.64 4.57 13.71
N ASN A 77 -11.83 4.02 12.50
CA ASN A 77 -12.20 2.62 12.36
C ASN A 77 -11.09 1.71 12.94
N LYS A 78 -11.43 0.95 13.98
CA LYS A 78 -10.51 0.00 14.63
C LYS A 78 -9.96 -1.06 13.68
N ILE A 79 -10.79 -1.52 12.75
CA ILE A 79 -10.41 -2.50 11.71
C ILE A 79 -9.29 -1.94 10.82
N TYR A 80 -9.36 -0.66 10.48
CA TYR A 80 -8.39 0.01 9.62
C TYR A 80 -7.01 0.07 10.28
N TRP A 81 -6.96 0.49 11.55
CA TRP A 81 -5.72 0.47 12.32
C TRP A 81 -5.21 -0.95 12.56
N GLY A 82 -6.11 -1.90 12.79
CA GLY A 82 -5.77 -3.32 12.92
C GLY A 82 -5.04 -3.87 11.69
N ILE A 83 -5.56 -3.60 10.48
CA ILE A 83 -4.91 -4.01 9.22
C ILE A 83 -3.51 -3.38 9.10
N PHE A 84 -3.38 -2.09 9.41
CA PHE A 84 -2.10 -1.39 9.38
C PHE A 84 -1.07 -2.03 10.32
N PHE A 85 -1.45 -2.31 11.58
CA PHE A 85 -0.56 -2.95 12.54
C PHE A 85 -0.20 -4.38 12.14
N ILE A 86 -1.16 -5.16 11.62
CA ILE A 86 -0.90 -6.51 11.10
C ILE A 86 0.15 -6.48 10.00
N LEU A 87 0.06 -5.51 9.07
CA LEU A 87 1.03 -5.38 7.98
C LEU A 87 2.42 -4.98 8.48
N ILE A 88 2.51 -4.11 9.49
CA ILE A 88 3.80 -3.78 10.12
C ILE A 88 4.40 -5.03 10.79
N LEU A 89 3.61 -5.76 11.57
CA LEU A 89 4.08 -6.98 12.24
C LEU A 89 4.51 -8.03 11.22
N TYR A 90 3.73 -8.22 10.16
CA TYR A 90 4.08 -9.12 9.06
C TYR A 90 5.42 -8.74 8.41
N GLY A 91 5.62 -7.45 8.11
CA GLY A 91 6.88 -6.95 7.57
C GLY A 91 8.06 -7.17 8.52
N ALA A 92 7.87 -6.94 9.82
CA ALA A 92 8.90 -7.17 10.83
C ALA A 92 9.27 -8.65 10.98
N VAL A 93 8.27 -9.55 10.95
CA VAL A 93 8.49 -11.00 10.99
C VAL A 93 9.22 -11.49 9.75
N LEU A 94 8.82 -11.03 8.56
CA LEU A 94 9.53 -11.34 7.32
C LEU A 94 10.98 -10.89 7.37
N PHE A 95 11.23 -9.66 7.81
CA PHE A 95 12.57 -9.12 7.93
C PHE A 95 13.41 -9.94 8.93
N TYR A 96 12.85 -10.27 10.09
CA TYR A 96 13.51 -11.13 11.08
C TYR A 96 13.84 -12.52 10.50
N TRP A 97 12.92 -13.12 9.76
CA TRP A 97 13.11 -14.43 9.15
C TRP A 97 14.22 -14.41 8.09
N ILE A 98 14.24 -13.38 7.23
CA ILE A 98 15.30 -13.17 6.23
C ILE A 98 16.66 -12.93 6.92
N TYR A 99 16.69 -12.07 7.95
CA TYR A 99 17.91 -11.78 8.69
C TYR A 99 18.51 -13.04 9.32
N ARG A 100 17.66 -13.89 9.93
CA ARG A 100 18.08 -15.15 10.53
C ARG A 100 18.47 -16.23 9.53
N TRP A 101 17.99 -16.17 8.29
CA TRP A 101 18.40 -17.12 7.25
C TRP A 101 19.78 -16.76 6.65
N ASN A 102 20.16 -15.47 6.70
CA ASN A 102 21.44 -14.96 6.20
C ASN A 102 22.58 -14.94 7.23
N HIS A 103 22.35 -15.40 8.47
CA HIS A 103 23.35 -15.53 9.54
C HIS A 103 23.25 -16.92 10.18
#